data_AF-A0A6A6QBW8-F1
#
_entry.id   AF-A0A6A6QBW8-F1
#
_cell.length_a   1.000
_cell.length_b   1.000
_cell.length_c   1.000
_cell.angle_alpha   90.00
_cell.angle_beta   90.00
_cell.angle_gamma   90.00
#
_symmetry.space_group_name_H-M   'P 1'
#
loop_
_entity.id
_entity.type
_entity.pdbx_description
1 polymer ?
#
loop_
_entity_poly.entity_id
_entity_poly.type
_entity_poly.pdbx_seq_one_letter_code
_entity_poly.pdbx_strand_id
1 'polypeptide(L)'
;MLSAHLTLPTLLSLLSHLPPTLSLPKSASLTPLSPNTLTLHNACPYPLLLSSISQTLSLTPLTIPSGRTHTEPLRTSCAGCGVSLKLAHPAAPAAVTQFEYSITGGRVWYDISLIDCVKGGDASQCPGHEAGLKIHGDGGDVMRCAPGSYCAAEAYYVPVPGAVQPVGSAVAGGDLRVEICSG
;
A
#
# COMPACT_ATOMS: atom_id res chain seq x y z
N MET A 1 -4.17 -60.15 63.83
CA MET A 1 -4.97 -59.58 64.92
C MET A 1 -4.55 -58.13 65.09
N LEU A 2 -5.52 -57.19 65.10
CA LEU A 2 -5.44 -55.78 65.52
C LEU A 2 -4.46 -54.86 64.74
N SER A 3 -4.69 -53.56 64.53
CA SER A 3 -5.84 -52.67 64.71
C SER A 3 -5.52 -51.35 63.96
N ALA A 4 -6.55 -50.53 63.81
CA ALA A 4 -6.67 -49.24 63.12
C ALA A 4 -5.54 -48.20 63.28
N HIS A 5 -5.42 -47.25 62.34
CA HIS A 5 -5.96 -45.89 62.51
C HIS A 5 -5.97 -45.10 61.19
N LEU A 6 -7.17 -44.64 60.83
CA LEU A 6 -7.51 -43.76 59.72
C LEU A 6 -7.25 -42.30 60.14
N THR A 7 -6.60 -41.50 59.30
CA THR A 7 -6.68 -40.04 59.36
C THR A 7 -6.96 -39.47 57.97
N LEU A 8 -8.03 -38.68 57.89
CA LEU A 8 -8.53 -38.00 56.70
C LEU A 8 -7.74 -36.69 56.49
N PRO A 9 -7.26 -36.37 55.29
CA PRO A 9 -6.91 -35.01 54.94
C PRO A 9 -8.08 -34.27 54.29
N THR A 10 -8.15 -33.01 54.66
CA THR A 10 -9.18 -32.00 54.42
C THR A 10 -9.27 -31.62 52.94
N LEU A 11 -10.49 -31.54 52.42
CA LEU A 11 -10.82 -31.13 51.05
C LEU A 11 -10.51 -29.64 50.87
N LEU A 12 -9.46 -29.29 50.13
CA LEU A 12 -9.22 -27.92 49.67
C LEU A 12 -10.14 -27.62 48.46
N SER A 13 -10.95 -26.56 48.60
CA SER A 13 -11.81 -26.00 47.56
C SER A 13 -10.97 -25.49 46.38
N LEU A 14 -11.10 -26.10 45.20
CA LEU A 14 -10.66 -25.50 43.94
C LEU A 14 -11.65 -24.39 43.57
N LEU A 15 -11.24 -23.13 43.72
CA LEU A 15 -11.91 -22.02 43.06
C LEU A 15 -11.70 -22.13 41.55
N SER A 16 -12.79 -22.32 40.82
CA SER A 16 -12.88 -22.25 39.37
C SER A 16 -12.53 -20.85 38.89
N HIS A 17 -11.34 -20.68 38.31
CA HIS A 17 -10.96 -19.44 37.64
C HIS A 17 -11.51 -19.51 36.21
N LEU A 18 -12.63 -18.83 35.96
CA LEU A 18 -13.13 -18.67 34.59
C LEU A 18 -12.14 -17.81 33.79
N PRO A 19 -11.75 -18.22 32.57
CA PRO A 19 -10.91 -17.40 31.72
C PRO A 19 -11.67 -16.12 31.32
N PRO A 20 -10.96 -14.98 31.15
CA PRO A 20 -11.57 -13.76 30.64
C PRO A 20 -12.12 -14.03 29.24
N THR A 21 -13.38 -13.66 29.02
CA THR A 21 -14.03 -13.71 27.71
C THR A 21 -13.24 -12.84 26.74
N LEU A 22 -12.64 -13.44 25.71
CA LEU A 22 -12.09 -12.70 24.57
C LEU A 22 -13.23 -11.94 23.91
N SER A 23 -13.23 -10.62 24.02
CA SER A 23 -14.09 -9.74 23.26
C SER A 23 -13.65 -9.74 21.80
N LEU A 24 -14.55 -10.22 20.93
CA LEU A 24 -14.37 -10.16 19.49
C LEU A 24 -14.17 -8.69 19.08
N PRO A 25 -13.14 -8.34 18.28
CA PRO A 25 -12.97 -6.97 17.83
C PRO A 25 -14.22 -6.55 17.05
N LYS A 26 -14.79 -5.42 17.47
CA LYS A 26 -15.93 -4.78 16.83
C LYS A 26 -15.56 -4.53 15.36
N SER A 27 -16.27 -5.18 14.44
CA SER A 27 -16.11 -4.98 13.00
C SER A 27 -16.05 -3.49 12.70
N ALA A 28 -14.93 -3.04 12.15
CA ALA A 28 -14.79 -1.67 11.68
C ALA A 28 -15.86 -1.46 10.60
N SER A 29 -16.77 -0.51 10.85
CA SER A 29 -17.70 -0.04 9.84
C SER A 29 -16.88 0.56 8.70
N LEU A 30 -16.82 -0.13 7.57
CA LEU A 30 -16.23 0.41 6.34
C LEU A 30 -17.13 1.57 5.91
N THR A 31 -16.70 2.80 6.18
CA THR A 31 -17.31 3.98 5.57
C THR A 31 -17.22 3.76 4.06
N PRO A 32 -18.33 3.83 3.30
CA PRO A 32 -18.26 3.78 1.85
C PRO A 32 -17.33 4.92 1.41
N LEU A 33 -16.19 4.57 0.82
CA LEU A 33 -15.36 5.55 0.14
C LEU A 33 -16.23 6.16 -0.94
N SER A 34 -16.39 7.49 -0.92
CA SER A 34 -16.99 8.16 -2.06
C SER A 34 -16.16 7.80 -3.31
N PRO A 35 -16.78 7.40 -4.42
CA PRO A 35 -16.06 7.21 -5.68
C PRO A 35 -15.17 8.41 -5.97
N ASN A 36 -14.05 8.21 -6.69
CA ASN A 36 -12.97 9.18 -6.87
C ASN A 36 -11.97 9.21 -5.70
N THR A 37 -11.65 8.05 -5.12
CA THR A 37 -10.63 7.92 -4.08
C THR A 37 -9.39 7.16 -4.55
N LEU A 38 -8.21 7.67 -4.18
CA LEU A 38 -6.97 6.92 -4.21
C LEU A 38 -6.80 6.14 -2.90
N THR A 39 -6.55 4.84 -3.02
CA THR A 39 -6.20 3.96 -1.90
C THR A 39 -4.80 3.41 -2.10
N LEU A 40 -3.92 3.57 -1.12
CA LEU A 40 -2.55 3.05 -1.14
C LEU A 40 -2.34 2.12 0.04
N HIS A 41 -2.12 0.84 -0.23
CA HIS A 41 -1.83 -0.17 0.78
C HIS A 41 -0.33 -0.50 0.84
N ASN A 42 0.27 -0.30 2.01
CA ASN A 42 1.65 -0.69 2.29
C ASN A 42 1.68 -2.11 2.88
N ALA A 43 1.91 -3.12 2.05
CA ALA A 43 2.10 -4.50 2.52
C ALA A 43 3.57 -4.81 2.90
N CYS A 44 4.48 -3.84 2.77
CA CYS A 44 5.89 -4.04 3.09
C CYS A 44 6.07 -4.28 4.60
N PRO A 45 7.10 -5.02 5.02
CA PRO A 45 7.43 -5.24 6.43
C PRO A 45 8.02 -3.99 7.12
N TYR A 46 8.03 -2.85 6.44
CA TYR A 46 8.60 -1.59 6.90
C TYR A 46 7.66 -0.41 6.59
N PRO A 47 7.80 0.72 7.30
CA PRO A 47 7.05 1.92 6.98
C PRO A 47 7.56 2.58 5.69
N LEU A 48 6.65 3.26 4.98
CA LEU A 48 6.97 4.08 3.80
C LEU A 48 6.79 5.57 4.11
N LEU A 49 7.68 6.41 3.59
CA LEU A 49 7.48 7.86 3.56
C LEU A 49 6.71 8.21 2.28
N LEU A 50 5.56 8.85 2.41
CA LEU A 50 4.72 9.30 1.30
C LEU A 50 4.82 10.82 1.15
N SER A 51 5.09 11.27 -0.07
CA SER A 51 4.81 12.64 -0.53
C SER A 51 3.81 12.59 -1.69
N SER A 52 2.63 13.21 -1.51
CA SER A 52 1.63 13.37 -2.59
C SER A 52 1.73 14.79 -3.14
N ILE A 53 2.16 14.90 -4.41
CA ILE A 53 2.53 16.18 -5.03
C ILE A 53 1.81 16.35 -6.36
N SER A 54 1.37 17.56 -6.64
CA SER A 54 0.86 18.03 -7.94
C SER A 54 1.51 19.35 -8.27
N GLN A 55 1.20 19.93 -9.44
CA GLN A 55 1.78 21.20 -9.87
C GLN A 55 1.51 22.37 -8.91
N THR A 56 0.34 22.41 -8.26
CA THR A 56 -0.05 23.55 -7.41
C THR A 56 -0.17 23.21 -5.93
N LEU A 57 -0.06 21.93 -5.57
CA LEU A 57 -0.26 21.44 -4.21
C LEU A 57 0.69 20.28 -3.91
N SER A 58 1.45 20.44 -2.82
CA SER A 58 2.12 19.35 -2.11
C SER A 58 1.40 19.15 -0.79
N LEU A 59 0.93 17.94 -0.52
CA LEU A 59 0.43 17.60 0.80
C LEU A 59 1.59 17.49 1.79
N THR A 60 1.30 17.65 3.09
CA THR A 60 2.27 17.40 4.14
C THR A 60 2.75 15.94 4.04
N PRO A 61 4.07 15.68 3.93
CA PRO A 61 4.59 14.33 3.89
C PRO A 61 4.16 13.54 5.14
N LEU A 62 3.88 12.26 4.96
CA LEU A 62 3.46 11.39 6.05
C LEU A 62 4.16 10.04 5.99
N THR A 63 4.11 9.30 7.10
CA THR A 63 4.59 7.91 7.15
C THR A 63 3.40 6.96 7.12
N ILE A 64 3.44 5.98 6.23
CA ILE A 64 2.48 4.87 6.17
C ILE A 64 3.12 3.66 6.87
N PRO A 65 2.67 3.27 8.06
CA PRO A 65 3.22 2.10 8.74
C PRO A 65 3.00 0.82 7.93
N SER A 66 3.79 -0.22 8.25
CA SER A 66 3.61 -1.56 7.67
C SER A 66 2.18 -2.07 7.90
N GLY A 67 1.59 -2.68 6.86
CA GLY A 67 0.23 -3.22 6.85
C GLY A 67 -0.88 -2.18 6.94
N ARG A 68 -0.58 -0.89 6.71
CA ARG A 68 -1.55 0.19 6.77
C ARG A 68 -1.89 0.73 5.39
N THR A 69 -3.09 1.31 5.33
CA THR A 69 -3.64 1.95 4.14
C THR A 69 -3.67 3.47 4.35
N HIS A 70 -3.22 4.20 3.34
CA HIS A 70 -3.48 5.63 3.17
C HIS A 70 -4.59 5.83 2.14
N THR A 71 -5.42 6.84 2.35
CA THR A 71 -6.48 7.22 1.41
C THR A 71 -6.50 8.72 1.24
N GLU A 72 -6.61 9.20 0.00
CA GLU A 72 -6.84 10.60 -0.32
C GLU A 72 -7.75 10.72 -1.54
N PRO A 73 -8.54 11.81 -1.67
CA PRO A 73 -9.34 12.01 -2.87
C PRO A 73 -8.44 12.11 -4.10
N LEU A 74 -8.86 11.50 -5.20
CA LEU A 74 -8.27 11.79 -6.50
C LEU A 74 -8.47 13.28 -6.81
N ARG A 75 -7.38 13.94 -7.18
CA ARG A 75 -7.34 15.40 -7.34
C ARG A 75 -6.73 15.79 -8.67
N THR A 76 -7.04 17.00 -9.10
CA THR A 76 -6.46 17.61 -10.29
C THR A 76 -6.20 19.09 -10.03
N SER A 77 -5.03 19.59 -10.43
CA SER A 77 -4.68 21.01 -10.34
C SER A 77 -4.95 21.78 -11.64
N CYS A 78 -5.09 21.07 -12.76
CA CYS A 78 -5.48 21.59 -14.08
C CYS A 78 -5.88 20.40 -14.96
N ALA A 79 -6.61 20.61 -16.06
CA ALA A 79 -6.94 19.53 -16.99
C ALA A 79 -5.65 18.85 -17.51
N GLY A 80 -5.47 17.55 -17.20
CA GLY A 80 -4.28 16.79 -17.57
C GLY A 80 -3.04 16.99 -16.68
N CYS A 81 -3.10 17.85 -15.65
CA CYS A 81 -2.04 17.93 -14.67
C CYS A 81 -1.92 16.61 -13.89
N GLY A 82 -0.70 16.10 -13.77
CA GLY A 82 -0.40 14.91 -12.99
C GLY A 82 -0.34 15.17 -11.48
N VAL A 83 -0.60 14.10 -10.73
CA VAL A 83 -0.30 13.92 -9.31
C VAL A 83 0.69 12.76 -9.21
N SER A 84 1.74 12.92 -8.42
CA SER A 84 2.76 11.91 -8.18
C SER A 84 2.76 11.54 -6.70
N LEU A 85 2.60 10.24 -6.42
CA LEU A 85 2.73 9.62 -5.11
C LEU A 85 4.15 9.08 -4.99
N LYS A 86 5.01 9.84 -4.33
CA LYS A 86 6.42 9.50 -4.14
C LYS A 86 6.58 8.70 -2.84
N LEU A 87 7.03 7.46 -2.97
CA LEU A 87 7.25 6.53 -1.87
C LEU A 87 8.73 6.27 -1.66
N ALA A 88 9.22 6.56 -0.46
CA ALA A 88 10.60 6.30 -0.07
C ALA A 88 10.68 5.36 1.15
N HIS A 89 11.75 4.58 1.23
CA HIS A 89 12.10 3.88 2.46
C HIS A 89 12.78 4.88 3.43
N PRO A 90 12.47 4.91 4.74
CA PRO A 90 13.07 5.88 5.67
C PRO A 90 14.60 5.83 5.75
N ALA A 91 15.20 4.65 5.57
CA ALA A 91 16.66 4.47 5.51
C ALA A 91 17.29 4.87 4.16
N ALA A 92 16.49 5.12 3.12
CA ALA A 92 16.96 5.49 1.77
C ALA A 92 16.01 6.53 1.14
N PRO A 93 15.88 7.74 1.74
CA PRO A 93 14.86 8.72 1.35
C PRO A 93 15.02 9.29 -0.06
N ALA A 94 16.20 9.13 -0.67
CA ALA A 94 16.48 9.56 -2.04
C ALA A 94 16.03 8.56 -3.11
N ALA A 95 15.81 7.29 -2.75
CA ALA A 95 15.33 6.28 -3.68
C ALA A 95 13.80 6.21 -3.63
N VAL A 96 13.16 6.62 -4.72
CA VAL A 96 11.71 6.85 -4.76
C VAL A 96 11.04 5.97 -5.81
N THR A 97 10.08 5.16 -5.37
CA THR A 97 9.08 4.54 -6.24
C THR A 97 7.92 5.53 -6.40
N GLN A 98 7.47 5.77 -7.62
CA GLN A 98 6.41 6.72 -7.93
C GLN A 98 5.20 6.01 -8.51
N PHE A 99 4.02 6.46 -8.10
CA PHE A 99 2.76 6.14 -8.76
C PHE A 99 2.15 7.46 -9.20
N GLU A 100 2.00 7.62 -10.51
CA GLU A 100 1.57 8.87 -11.09
C GLU A 100 0.18 8.69 -11.66
N TYR A 101 -0.65 9.74 -11.56
CA TYR A 101 -1.94 9.75 -12.24
C TYR A 101 -2.33 11.14 -12.72
N SER A 102 -3.16 11.20 -13.76
CA SER A 102 -3.79 12.44 -14.23
C SER A 102 -5.24 12.19 -14.60
N ILE A 103 -6.06 13.23 -14.51
CA ILE A 103 -7.48 13.17 -14.86
C ILE A 103 -7.74 14.10 -16.04
N THR A 104 -8.11 13.53 -17.18
CA THR A 104 -8.43 14.28 -18.40
C THR A 104 -9.26 13.43 -19.36
N GLY A 105 -10.10 14.08 -20.18
CA GLY A 105 -10.89 13.39 -21.20
C GLY A 105 -11.83 12.30 -20.66
N GLY A 106 -12.37 12.48 -19.45
CA GLY A 106 -13.24 11.49 -18.81
C GLY A 106 -12.52 10.21 -18.35
N ARG A 107 -11.18 10.25 -18.26
CA ARG A 107 -10.35 9.13 -17.83
C ARG A 107 -9.42 9.52 -16.69
N VAL A 108 -9.05 8.52 -15.90
CA VAL A 108 -7.85 8.54 -15.06
C VAL A 108 -6.77 7.78 -15.82
N TRP A 109 -5.65 8.43 -16.06
CA TRP A 109 -4.44 7.83 -16.61
C TRP A 109 -3.46 7.63 -15.48
N TYR A 110 -2.72 6.53 -15.47
CA TYR A 110 -1.78 6.24 -14.39
C TYR A 110 -0.61 5.38 -14.85
N ASP A 111 0.48 5.44 -14.11
CA ASP A 111 1.67 4.65 -14.35
C ASP A 111 2.43 4.32 -13.04
N ILE A 112 3.39 3.41 -13.17
CA ILE A 112 4.42 3.13 -12.16
C ILE A 112 5.73 3.71 -12.70
N SER A 113 6.40 4.54 -11.92
CA SER A 113 7.68 5.13 -12.32
C SER A 113 8.78 4.84 -11.30
N LEU A 114 9.86 4.24 -11.80
CA LEU A 114 11.02 3.82 -11.01
C LEU A 114 12.27 4.68 -11.31
N ILE A 115 12.12 5.71 -12.15
CA ILE A 115 13.22 6.55 -12.64
C ILE A 115 14.09 7.16 -11.53
N ASP A 116 13.50 7.44 -10.36
CA ASP A 116 14.17 8.08 -9.23
C ASP A 116 14.96 7.06 -8.35
N CYS A 117 14.91 5.76 -8.66
CA CYS A 117 15.58 4.71 -7.88
C CYS A 117 16.28 3.64 -8.72
N VAL A 118 16.01 3.56 -10.03
CA VAL A 118 16.66 2.59 -10.92
C VAL A 118 18.10 2.96 -11.25
N LYS A 119 18.91 1.93 -11.51
CA LYS A 119 20.22 2.05 -12.14
C LYS A 119 20.25 1.18 -13.38
N GLY A 120 19.99 1.78 -14.54
CA GLY A 120 19.76 1.03 -15.77
C GLY A 120 18.48 0.19 -15.66
N GLY A 121 18.60 -1.13 -15.73
CA GLY A 121 17.48 -2.06 -15.55
C GLY A 121 17.29 -2.57 -14.11
N ASP A 122 18.13 -2.16 -13.17
CA ASP A 122 18.07 -2.62 -11.78
C ASP A 122 17.20 -1.68 -10.93
N ALA A 123 16.08 -2.21 -10.44
CA ALA A 123 15.15 -1.53 -9.53
C ALA A 123 15.27 -2.01 -8.07
N SER A 124 16.34 -2.72 -7.69
CA SER A 124 16.53 -3.23 -6.32
C SER A 124 16.56 -2.17 -5.21
N GLN A 125 16.78 -0.89 -5.58
CA GLN A 125 16.74 0.24 -4.65
C GLN A 125 15.36 0.89 -4.55
N CYS A 126 14.42 0.50 -5.41
CA CYS A 126 13.07 1.05 -5.46
C CYS A 126 12.20 0.44 -4.37
N PRO A 127 11.74 1.22 -3.37
CA PRO A 127 10.96 0.69 -2.28
C PRO A 127 9.74 -0.10 -2.75
N GLY A 128 9.66 -1.35 -2.32
CA GLY A 128 8.57 -2.27 -2.57
C GLY A 128 8.69 -3.08 -3.86
N HIS A 129 9.63 -2.75 -4.74
CA HIS A 129 9.87 -3.53 -5.96
C HIS A 129 10.31 -4.95 -5.63
N GLU A 130 11.08 -5.14 -4.56
CA GLU A 130 11.59 -6.43 -4.11
C GLU A 130 10.49 -7.45 -3.79
N ALA A 131 9.29 -6.97 -3.45
CA ALA A 131 8.12 -7.78 -3.14
C ALA A 131 6.93 -7.46 -4.05
N GLY A 132 7.13 -6.76 -5.17
CA GLY A 132 6.13 -6.51 -6.20
C GLY A 132 5.30 -5.23 -6.01
N LEU A 133 4.92 -4.64 -7.14
CA LEU A 133 4.18 -3.38 -7.23
C LEU A 133 2.92 -3.57 -8.08
N LYS A 134 1.84 -2.88 -7.72
CA LYS A 134 0.60 -2.91 -8.50
C LYS A 134 -0.15 -1.59 -8.41
N ILE A 135 -0.72 -1.16 -9.54
CA ILE A 135 -1.71 -0.08 -9.61
C ILE A 135 -2.84 -0.48 -10.57
N HIS A 136 -4.07 -0.13 -10.22
CA HIS A 136 -5.23 -0.33 -11.07
C HIS A 136 -6.36 0.65 -10.72
N GLY A 137 -7.11 1.05 -11.74
CA GLY A 137 -8.34 1.81 -11.56
C GLY A 137 -9.59 0.95 -11.77
N ASP A 138 -10.73 1.39 -11.24
CA ASP A 138 -11.99 0.66 -11.40
C ASP A 138 -12.38 0.47 -12.88
N GLY A 139 -12.58 -0.79 -13.28
CA GLY A 139 -12.92 -1.17 -14.66
C GLY A 139 -11.83 -0.83 -15.69
N GLY A 140 -10.61 -0.56 -15.24
CA GLY A 140 -9.47 -0.17 -16.06
C GLY A 140 -8.40 -1.25 -16.16
N ASP A 141 -7.25 -0.81 -16.69
CA ASP A 141 -6.04 -1.62 -16.79
C ASP A 141 -5.49 -2.04 -15.40
N VAL A 142 -4.66 -3.07 -15.37
CA VAL A 142 -3.92 -3.47 -14.16
C VAL A 142 -2.45 -3.48 -14.52
N MET A 143 -1.68 -2.60 -13.92
CA MET A 143 -0.24 -2.55 -14.11
C MET A 143 0.45 -3.23 -12.94
N ARG A 144 1.36 -4.16 -13.22
CA ARG A 144 1.98 -5.00 -12.18
C ARG A 144 3.43 -5.36 -12.48
N CYS A 145 4.28 -5.14 -11.49
CA CYS A 145 5.63 -5.70 -11.44
C CYS A 145 5.69 -6.88 -10.49
N ALA A 146 6.19 -8.03 -10.95
CA ALA A 146 6.48 -9.16 -10.07
C ALA A 146 7.69 -8.84 -9.17
N PRO A 147 7.80 -9.49 -7.98
CA PRO A 147 8.92 -9.29 -7.04
C PRO A 147 10.29 -9.31 -7.72
N GLY A 148 11.04 -8.22 -7.56
CA GLY A 148 12.43 -8.08 -8.04
C GLY A 148 12.62 -8.16 -9.56
N SER A 149 11.54 -8.18 -10.34
CA SER A 149 11.60 -8.38 -11.80
C SER A 149 11.81 -7.09 -12.58
N TYR A 150 12.62 -7.15 -13.64
CA TYR A 150 12.63 -6.08 -14.64
C TYR A 150 11.29 -6.06 -15.39
N CYS A 151 10.50 -5.01 -15.19
CA CYS A 151 9.10 -4.91 -15.63
C CYS A 151 8.86 -3.69 -16.54
N ALA A 152 9.71 -3.46 -17.53
CA ALA A 152 9.62 -2.26 -18.39
C ALA A 152 8.37 -2.17 -19.28
N ALA A 153 7.58 -3.25 -19.40
CA ALA A 153 6.26 -3.22 -20.03
C ALA A 153 5.17 -2.64 -19.10
N GLU A 154 5.46 -2.48 -17.81
CA GLU A 154 4.51 -2.16 -16.75
C GLU A 154 4.95 -0.96 -15.90
N ALA A 155 6.24 -0.60 -15.94
CA ALA A 155 6.80 0.54 -15.23
C ALA A 155 7.86 1.29 -16.05
N TYR A 156 7.98 2.59 -15.80
CA TYR A 156 9.04 3.47 -16.32
C TYR A 156 10.39 3.14 -15.66
N TYR A 157 11.36 2.69 -16.44
CA TYR A 157 12.75 2.47 -15.98
C TYR A 157 13.75 3.49 -16.51
N VAL A 158 13.53 4.05 -17.70
CA VAL A 158 14.55 4.89 -18.35
C VAL A 158 13.89 6.11 -18.98
N PRO A 159 14.43 7.32 -18.77
CA PRO A 159 14.06 8.48 -19.55
C PRO A 159 14.69 8.36 -20.94
N VAL A 160 14.15 7.48 -21.79
CA VAL A 160 14.52 7.45 -23.21
C VAL A 160 13.58 8.40 -23.95
N PRO A 161 14.09 9.51 -24.53
CA PRO A 161 13.27 10.38 -25.37
C PRO A 161 12.63 9.58 -26.51
N GLY A 162 11.30 9.67 -26.63
CA GLY A 162 10.55 9.01 -27.70
C GLY A 162 10.17 7.55 -27.44
N ALA A 163 10.54 6.95 -26.31
CA ALA A 163 9.99 5.66 -25.92
C ALA A 163 8.50 5.80 -25.62
N VAL A 164 7.69 4.89 -26.17
CA VAL A 164 6.32 4.67 -25.67
C VAL A 164 6.46 4.00 -24.33
N GLN A 165 5.71 4.49 -23.38
CA GLN A 165 5.92 4.10 -22.01
C GLN A 165 4.62 3.62 -21.38
N PRO A 166 4.72 2.74 -20.38
CA PRO A 166 3.56 2.03 -19.89
C PRO A 166 2.64 2.99 -19.15
N VAL A 167 1.41 3.09 -19.64
CA VAL A 167 0.35 3.92 -19.05
C VAL A 167 -0.91 3.07 -19.06
N GLY A 168 -1.49 2.90 -17.88
CA GLY A 168 -2.79 2.32 -17.67
C GLY A 168 -3.87 3.40 -17.63
N SER A 169 -5.11 2.97 -17.76
CA SER A 169 -6.24 3.87 -17.84
C SER A 169 -7.49 3.28 -17.19
N ALA A 170 -8.35 4.15 -16.67
CA ALA A 170 -9.66 3.81 -16.14
C ALA A 170 -10.66 4.93 -16.41
N VAL A 171 -11.94 4.67 -16.18
CA VAL A 171 -13.01 5.69 -16.29
C VAL A 171 -12.87 6.69 -15.14
N ALA A 172 -12.99 7.99 -15.43
CA ALA A 172 -13.00 9.01 -14.38
C ALA A 172 -14.21 8.86 -13.44
N GLY A 173 -14.00 9.16 -12.16
CA GLY A 173 -15.01 8.97 -11.12
C GLY A 173 -14.97 7.59 -10.45
N GLY A 174 -14.14 6.65 -10.94
CA GLY A 174 -13.80 5.43 -10.21
C GLY A 174 -12.68 5.65 -9.20
N ASP A 175 -12.39 4.62 -8.40
CA ASP A 175 -11.24 4.60 -7.50
C ASP A 175 -9.94 4.20 -8.21
N LEU A 176 -8.82 4.61 -7.62
CA LEU A 176 -7.48 4.18 -7.99
C LEU A 176 -6.83 3.45 -6.81
N ARG A 177 -6.29 2.26 -7.04
CA ARG A 177 -5.76 1.38 -6.00
C ARG A 177 -4.30 1.06 -6.26
N VAL A 178 -3.46 1.37 -5.29
CA VAL A 178 -2.02 1.12 -5.28
C VAL A 178 -1.70 0.09 -4.17
N GLU A 179 -0.95 -0.94 -4.52
CA GLU A 179 -0.52 -1.98 -3.58
C GLU A 179 1.00 -2.18 -3.68
N ILE A 180 1.71 -1.94 -2.57
CA ILE A 180 3.17 -2.03 -2.49
C ILE A 180 3.56 -3.29 -1.73
N CYS A 181 4.59 -4.01 -2.19
CA CYS A 181 4.99 -5.32 -1.66
C CYS A 181 3.85 -6.37 -1.77
N SER A 182 3.16 -6.40 -2.92
CA SER A 182 1.93 -7.18 -3.17
C SER A 182 2.09 -8.28 -4.24
N GLY A 183 3.33 -8.65 -4.52
CA GLY A 183 3.79 -9.59 -5.54
C GLY A 183 3.55 -11.05 -5.21
#